data_AF-A0AAF0FQ42-F1
#
_entry.id   AF-A0AAF0FQ42-F1
#
_cell.length_a   1.000
_cell.length_b   1.000
_cell.length_c   1.000
_cell.angle_alpha   90.00
_cell.angle_beta   90.00
_cell.angle_gamma   90.00
#
_symmetry.space_group_name_H-M   'P 1'
#
loop_
_entity.id
_entity.type
_entity.pdbx_description
1 polymer ?
#
loop_
_entity_poly.entity_id
_entity_poly.type
_entity_poly.pdbx_seq_one_letter_code
_entity_poly.pdbx_strand_id
1 'polypeptide(L)'
;MSRKKFKSKSLHCPVCDSPEIFTVVGGYAGNIYRCKSCGYQGALVVEHDNDLSDEFEEALSYNTKEEDENLLDSKEKTALEVLLMVIIIMGLYLIYIRF
;
A
#
# COMPACT_ATOMS: atom_id res chain seq x y z
N MET A 1 -2.68 29.01 20.58
CA MET A 1 -2.86 27.59 20.22
C MET A 1 -3.08 27.52 18.71
N SER A 2 -2.05 27.14 17.95
CA SER A 2 -2.13 27.09 16.48
C SER A 2 -2.68 25.72 16.08
N ARG A 3 -3.88 25.66 15.50
CA ARG A 3 -4.47 24.41 15.00
C ARG A 3 -3.66 23.97 13.77
N LYS A 4 -3.10 22.76 13.81
CA LYS A 4 -2.50 22.12 12.63
C LYS A 4 -3.66 21.56 11.81
N LYS A 5 -3.95 22.15 10.65
CA LYS A 5 -4.91 21.60 9.69
C LYS A 5 -4.34 20.30 9.11
N PHE A 6 -5.10 19.21 9.15
CA PHE A 6 -4.75 17.99 8.44
C PHE A 6 -5.44 17.92 7.07
N LYS A 7 -4.66 17.59 6.04
CA LYS A 7 -5.06 17.58 4.63
C LYS A 7 -5.32 16.14 4.19
N SER A 8 -6.49 15.85 3.62
CA SER A 8 -6.68 14.58 2.90
C SER A 8 -6.18 14.69 1.47
N LYS A 9 -5.65 13.60 0.94
CA LYS A 9 -5.20 13.52 -0.45
C LYS A 9 -6.14 12.64 -1.26
N SER A 10 -6.72 13.16 -2.33
CA SER A 10 -7.42 12.39 -3.36
C SER A 10 -6.57 12.30 -4.61
N LEU A 11 -6.63 11.18 -5.33
CA LEU A 11 -5.94 11.04 -6.61
C LEU A 11 -6.89 11.41 -7.75
N HIS A 12 -6.38 12.19 -8.71
CA HIS A 12 -7.11 12.64 -9.90
C HIS A 12 -6.37 12.28 -11.19
N CYS A 13 -7.15 12.09 -12.26
CA CYS A 13 -6.64 11.84 -13.59
C CYS A 13 -5.93 13.09 -14.16
N PRO A 14 -4.68 12.99 -14.66
CA PRO A 14 -3.96 14.13 -15.22
C PRO A 14 -4.55 14.65 -16.55
N VAL A 15 -5.42 13.86 -17.19
CA VAL A 15 -6.00 14.20 -18.50
C VAL A 15 -7.36 14.89 -18.36
N CYS A 16 -8.22 14.38 -17.48
CA CYS A 16 -9.61 14.83 -17.38
C CYS A 16 -10.03 15.25 -15.96
N ASP A 17 -9.09 15.29 -15.02
CA ASP A 17 -9.30 15.67 -13.61
C ASP A 17 -10.34 14.82 -12.84
N SER A 18 -10.78 13.70 -13.42
CA SER A 18 -11.70 12.79 -12.76
C SER A 18 -11.03 12.08 -11.58
N PRO A 19 -11.70 11.98 -10.41
CA PRO A 19 -11.23 11.17 -9.28
C PRO A 19 -11.47 9.66 -9.49
N GLU A 20 -12.14 9.26 -10.58
CA GLU A 20 -12.44 7.86 -10.90
C GLU A 20 -11.22 7.13 -11.49
N ILE A 21 -10.16 6.99 -10.71
CA ILE A 21 -8.94 6.25 -11.08
C ILE A 21 -8.72 5.03 -10.18
N PHE A 22 -8.28 3.93 -10.79
CA PHE A 22 -8.03 2.67 -10.11
C PHE A 22 -6.71 2.04 -10.55
N THR A 23 -6.07 1.31 -9.63
CA THR A 23 -4.79 0.63 -9.89
C THR A 23 -5.02 -0.64 -10.70
N VAL A 24 -4.31 -0.79 -11.82
CA VAL A 24 -4.35 -1.97 -12.70
C VAL A 24 -3.20 -2.92 -12.40
N VAL A 25 -2.03 -2.38 -12.06
CA VAL A 25 -0.82 -3.13 -11.70
C VAL A 25 -0.18 -2.44 -10.51
N GLY A 26 0.26 -3.19 -9.52
CA GLY A 26 1.01 -2.69 -8.37
C GLY A 26 2.13 -3.64 -7.97
N GLY A 27 3.02 -3.18 -7.09
CA GLY A 27 4.15 -3.95 -6.57
C GLY A 27 5.49 -3.20 -6.67
N TYR A 28 6.59 -3.94 -6.63
CA TYR A 28 7.95 -3.36 -6.60
C TYR A 28 8.31 -2.56 -7.86
N ALA A 29 7.65 -2.84 -9.00
CA ALA A 29 7.86 -2.14 -10.26
C ALA A 29 7.06 -0.83 -10.38
N GLY A 30 6.35 -0.43 -9.32
CA GLY A 30 5.48 0.74 -9.29
C GLY A 30 4.02 0.43 -9.59
N ASN A 31 3.19 1.47 -9.51
CA ASN A 31 1.75 1.39 -9.73
C ASN A 31 1.38 1.95 -11.11
N ILE A 32 0.49 1.26 -11.82
CA ILE A 32 -0.15 1.75 -13.04
C ILE A 32 -1.63 2.00 -12.74
N TYR A 33 -2.09 3.21 -13.01
CA TYR A 33 -3.46 3.64 -12.82
C TYR A 33 -4.22 3.67 -14.13
N ARG A 34 -5.54 3.48 -14.06
CA ARG A 34 -6.46 3.68 -15.17
C ARG A 34 -7.65 4.54 -14.77
N CYS A 35 -7.99 5.50 -15.62
CA CYS A 35 -9.15 6.36 -15.44
C CYS A 35 -10.38 5.76 -16.10
N LYS A 36 -11.50 5.71 -15.37
CA LYS A 36 -12.79 5.23 -15.88
C LYS A 36 -13.44 6.22 -16.86
N SER A 37 -13.22 7.51 -16.66
CA SER A 37 -13.92 8.57 -17.40
C SER A 37 -13.29 8.86 -18.77
N CYS A 38 -11.95 8.87 -18.89
CA CYS A 38 -11.26 9.16 -20.16
C CYS A 38 -10.41 8.01 -20.70
N GLY A 39 -10.24 6.93 -19.95
CA GLY A 39 -9.43 5.79 -20.36
C GLY A 39 -7.90 5.99 -20.24
N TYR A 40 -7.43 7.11 -19.66
CA TYR A 40 -6.01 7.30 -19.33
C TYR A 40 -5.45 6.07 -18.63
N GLN A 41 -4.24 5.63 -19.02
CA GLN A 41 -3.53 4.54 -18.37
C GLN A 41 -2.04 4.90 -18.24
N GLY A 42 -1.51 4.88 -17.02
CA GLY A 42 -0.12 5.20 -16.76
C GLY A 42 0.21 5.33 -15.28
N ALA A 43 1.49 5.58 -14.98
CA ALA A 43 1.98 5.70 -13.61
C ALA A 43 1.73 7.07 -12.98
N LEU A 44 1.29 8.07 -13.76
CA LEU A 44 1.15 9.44 -13.30
C LEU A 44 -0.29 9.73 -12.86
N VAL A 45 -0.44 10.28 -11.66
CA VAL A 45 -1.71 10.74 -11.08
C VAL A 45 -1.48 12.06 -10.35
N VAL A 46 -2.53 12.86 -10.21
CA VAL A 46 -2.46 14.16 -9.53
C VAL A 46 -3.02 14.02 -8.12
N GLU A 47 -2.22 14.34 -7.09
CA GLU A 47 -2.69 14.43 -5.71
C GLU A 47 -3.38 15.77 -5.48
N HIS A 48 -4.67 15.73 -5.12
CA HIS A 48 -5.45 16.86 -4.67
C HIS A 48 -5.56 16.86 -3.16
N ASP A 49 -5.22 17.99 -2.57
CA ASP A 49 -5.35 18.16 -1.14
C ASP A 49 -6.73 18.73 -0.79
N ASN A 50 -7.60 17.93 -0.17
CA ASN A 50 -8.87 18.40 0.37
C ASN A 50 -8.73 18.74 1.86
N ASP A 51 -9.10 19.96 2.22
CA ASP A 51 -9.25 20.41 3.60
C ASP A 51 -10.40 19.62 4.24
N LEU A 52 -10.07 18.74 5.18
CA LEU A 52 -11.07 17.99 5.95
C LEU A 52 -11.57 18.82 7.12
N SER A 53 -12.84 18.60 7.49
CA SER A 53 -13.37 19.11 8.75
C SER A 53 -12.81 18.32 9.94
N ASP A 54 -12.72 18.99 11.09
CA ASP A 54 -12.20 18.46 12.36
C ASP A 54 -12.84 17.11 12.75
N GLU A 55 -14.11 16.88 12.39
CA GLU A 55 -14.88 15.65 12.68
C GLU A 55 -14.45 14.43 11.84
N PHE A 56 -13.94 14.66 10.62
CA PHE A 56 -13.43 13.60 9.75
C PHE A 56 -11.97 13.26 10.07
N GLU A 57 -11.24 14.20 10.68
CA GLU A 57 -9.85 14.03 11.12
C GLU A 57 -9.73 12.95 12.20
N GLU A 58 -10.68 12.90 13.14
CA GLU A 58 -10.71 11.89 14.20
C GLU A 58 -10.92 10.48 13.62
N ALA A 59 -11.86 10.33 12.69
CA ALA A 59 -12.15 9.08 12.00
C ALA A 59 -10.98 8.57 11.15
N LEU A 60 -10.26 9.47 10.45
CA LEU A 60 -9.11 9.08 9.62
C LEU A 60 -7.91 8.67 10.47
N SER A 61 -7.68 9.36 11.59
CA SER A 61 -6.57 9.07 12.49
C SER A 61 -6.67 7.71 13.18
N TYR A 62 -7.87 7.13 13.27
CA TYR A 62 -8.10 5.81 13.84
C TYR A 62 -7.72 4.71 12.85
N ASN A 63 -8.22 4.80 11.61
CA ASN A 63 -8.01 3.78 10.56
C ASN A 63 -6.53 3.64 10.14
N THR A 64 -5.78 4.74 10.00
CA THR A 64 -4.37 4.67 9.55
C THR A 64 -3.47 3.98 10.57
N LYS A 65 -3.78 4.07 11.87
CA LYS A 65 -3.03 3.38 12.93
C LYS A 65 -3.25 1.87 12.90
N GLU A 66 -4.48 1.42 12.58
CA GLU A 66 -4.80 -0.01 12.44
C GLU A 66 -4.10 -0.64 11.23
N GLU A 67 -3.93 0.08 10.11
CA GLU A 67 -3.21 -0.43 8.93
C GLU A 67 -1.70 -0.56 9.18
N ASP A 68 -1.09 0.41 9.87
CA ASP A 68 0.35 0.39 10.20
C ASP A 68 0.70 -0.66 11.27
N GLU A 69 -0.14 -0.87 12.29
CA GLU A 69 0.07 -1.91 13.31
C GLU A 69 -0.06 -3.33 12.72
N ASN A 70 -1.04 -3.57 11.84
CA ASN A 70 -1.20 -4.87 11.18
C ASN A 70 -0.05 -5.18 10.20
N LEU A 71 0.56 -4.16 9.59
CA LEU A 71 1.72 -4.32 8.70
C LEU A 71 3.01 -4.70 9.46
N LEU A 72 3.17 -4.20 10.68
CA LEU A 72 4.31 -4.53 11.55
C LEU A 72 4.18 -5.94 12.15
N ASP A 73 2.98 -6.38 12.55
CA ASP A 73 2.74 -7.73 13.09
C ASP A 73 2.89 -8.84 12.03
N SER A 74 2.64 -8.53 10.75
CA SER A 74 2.81 -9.49 9.63
C SER A 74 4.29 -9.77 9.28
N LYS A 75 5.19 -8.81 9.50
CA LYS A 75 6.62 -8.93 9.16
C LYS A 75 7.41 -9.85 10.09
N GLU A 76 7.09 -9.89 11.38
CA GLU A 76 7.85 -10.71 12.34
C GLU A 76 7.51 -12.19 12.23
N LYS A 77 6.24 -12.53 11.98
CA LYS A 77 5.79 -13.94 11.83
C LYS A 77 6.30 -14.58 10.55
N THR A 78 6.49 -13.80 9.48
CA THR A 78 6.95 -14.31 8.18
C THR A 78 8.45 -14.67 8.15
N ALA A 79 9.29 -13.99 8.94
CA ALA A 79 10.75 -14.24 8.92
C ALA A 79 11.13 -15.61 9.52
N LEU A 80 10.48 -16.00 10.63
CA LEU A 80 10.80 -17.25 11.33
C LEU A 80 10.30 -18.48 10.56
N GLU A 81 9.10 -18.40 9.97
CA GLU A 81 8.55 -19.41 9.07
C GLU A 81 9.47 -19.67 7.85
N VAL A 82 9.95 -18.61 7.20
CA VAL A 82 10.85 -18.74 6.04
C VAL A 82 12.19 -19.37 6.43
N LEU A 83 12.74 -19.02 7.59
CA LEU A 83 14.00 -19.58 8.07
C LEU A 83 13.88 -21.08 8.36
N LEU A 84 12.77 -21.51 8.98
CA LEU A 84 12.49 -22.92 9.24
C LEU A 84 12.36 -23.71 7.92
N MET A 85 11.65 -23.15 6.93
CA MET A 85 11.53 -23.74 5.60
C MET A 85 12.88 -23.91 4.90
N VAL A 86 13.77 -22.92 4.97
CA VAL A 86 15.12 -23.01 4.40
C VAL A 86 15.95 -24.11 5.07
N ILE A 87 15.91 -24.22 6.40
CA ILE A 87 16.63 -25.27 7.13
C ILE A 87 16.13 -26.66 6.73
N ILE A 88 14.81 -26.85 6.61
CA ILE A 88 14.22 -28.12 6.18
C ILE A 88 14.68 -28.48 4.76
N ILE A 89 14.57 -27.55 3.82
CA ILE A 89 14.96 -27.76 2.42
C ILE A 89 16.46 -28.10 2.33
N MET A 90 17.31 -27.37 3.04
CA MET A 90 18.75 -27.63 3.10
C MET A 90 19.06 -29.01 3.71
N GLY A 91 18.36 -29.41 4.77
CA GLY A 91 18.51 -30.74 5.37
C GLY A 91 18.13 -31.86 4.42
N LEU A 92 16.99 -31.75 3.72
CA LEU A 92 16.56 -32.70 2.71
C LEU A 92 17.54 -32.80 1.54
N TYR A 93 18.10 -31.66 1.11
CA TYR A 93 19.13 -31.61 0.07
C TYR A 93 20.42 -32.31 0.48
N LEU A 94 20.87 -32.13 1.73
CA LEU A 94 22.03 -32.83 2.27
C LEU A 94 21.79 -34.35 2.37
N ILE A 95 20.58 -34.78 2.72
CA ILE A 95 20.20 -36.19 2.73
C ILE A 95 20.19 -36.76 1.30
N TYR A 96 19.65 -36.01 0.35
CA TYR A 96 19.60 -36.41 -1.07
C TYR A 96 21.00 -36.59 -1.67
N ILE A 97 21.95 -35.70 -1.38
CA ILE A 97 23.34 -35.83 -1.88
C ILE A 97 24.07 -37.04 -1.27
N ARG A 98 23.65 -37.48 -0.07
CA ARG A 98 24.30 -38.56 0.67
C ARG A 98 23.83 -39.96 0.24
N PHE A 99 22.73 -40.04 -0.50
CA PHE A 99 22.11 -41.26 -1.02
C PHE A 99 22.51 -41.48 -2.48
#